data_AF-A0A067SG58-F1
#
_entry.id   AF-A0A067SG58-F1
#
_cell.length_a   1.000
_cell.length_b   1.000
_cell.length_c   1.000
_cell.angle_alpha   90.00
_cell.angle_beta   90.00
_cell.angle_gamma   90.00
#
_symmetry.space_group_name_H-M   'P 1'
#
loop_
_entity.id
_entity.type
_entity.pdbx_description
1 polymer ?
#
loop_
_entity_poly.entity_id
_entity_poly.type
_entity_poly.pdbx_seq_one_letter_code
_entity_poly.pdbx_strand_id
1 'polypeptide(L)'
;MSRSDADKVRLQYNRLAKQKSRKLGEAQSSAFWKAQISQNFESRTCNPNTLGKSEGSDSQDILVDIEDQVSMTTDAEYVSQDWPKGERRCQATLSSEEESIEEEGVRRQAKFRREANLRQEDELRREVGLEQEAELRQEAEYRYQAELRQEAEHRREAELRQEAEHRRDAELRQEAEHRREAELRHEDQLKREEEAAQVKVEKAWKKQQERIAKGQERRRTKQENAKQQRKEQQEARSKRIEEAKMSAIENRQVHFNRYDKSWNELRSGNHLLCKGSLSFSQIPWPILGAGPFRLLDLTEEKINQFITHKERVGSVPDLTTILRTELLRWHSDKFSIAVLPLVMARDAEVVKEGLHLVVVELTAMKMKLRNKMGRRLMTSVTTTMMTEEEGAEIEKQKQMNSNNPKVLSGPSTPVVSDGKDGTSSPTTRKPSTPPAVPTVPIPDVHHNAASGTASGAPPTTATSDASPTSLHIVPHAYGASSPTGTSGTAVAADKEREKQEVACRKAEQRES
;
A
#
# COMPACT_ATOMS: atom_id res chain seq x y z
N MET A 1 -16.06 15.12 36.31
CA MET A 1 -16.11 15.10 34.83
C MET A 1 -16.90 13.88 34.40
N SER A 2 -17.78 13.99 33.40
CA SER A 2 -18.44 12.83 32.79
C SER A 2 -17.49 12.12 31.80
N ARG A 3 -17.83 10.91 31.36
CA ARG A 3 -17.10 10.25 30.26
C ARG A 3 -17.11 11.08 28.97
N SER A 4 -18.22 11.77 28.69
CA SER A 4 -18.36 12.69 27.55
C SER A 4 -17.31 13.81 27.56
N ASP A 5 -16.96 14.32 28.74
CA ASP A 5 -15.98 15.42 28.86
C ASP A 5 -14.55 14.93 28.66
N ALA A 6 -14.23 13.72 29.13
CA ALA A 6 -12.95 13.08 28.86
C ALA A 6 -12.74 12.83 27.35
N ASP A 7 -13.77 12.37 26.64
CA ASP A 7 -13.70 12.14 25.19
C ASP A 7 -13.62 13.45 24.38
N LYS A 8 -14.29 14.53 24.82
CA LYS A 8 -14.12 15.89 24.23
C LYS A 8 -12.68 16.39 24.36
N VAL A 9 -12.07 16.27 25.55
CA VAL A 9 -10.66 16.65 25.79
C VAL A 9 -9.72 15.81 24.93
N ARG A 10 -9.95 14.50 24.83
CA ARG A 10 -9.16 13.59 23.98
C ARG A 10 -9.27 13.95 22.49
N LEU A 11 -10.46 14.36 22.03
CA LEU A 11 -10.67 14.86 20.67
C LEU A 11 -9.95 16.19 20.40
N GLN A 12 -9.94 17.14 21.34
CA GLN A 12 -9.16 18.37 21.20
C GLN A 12 -7.65 18.08 21.17
N TYR A 13 -7.14 17.23 22.06
CA TYR A 13 -5.72 16.83 22.07
C TYR A 13 -5.28 16.23 20.73
N ASN A 14 -6.09 15.33 20.17
CA ASN A 14 -5.82 14.73 18.86
C ASN A 14 -5.86 15.76 17.71
N ARG A 15 -6.72 16.78 17.76
CA ARG A 15 -6.72 17.89 16.78
C ARG A 15 -5.44 18.73 16.89
N LEU A 16 -5.04 19.10 18.10
CA LEU A 16 -3.81 19.87 18.37
C LEU A 16 -2.55 19.11 17.93
N ALA A 17 -2.44 17.81 18.25
CA ALA A 17 -1.35 16.96 17.80
C ALA A 17 -1.26 16.90 16.26
N LYS A 18 -2.41 16.76 15.58
CA LYS A 18 -2.47 16.72 14.10
C LYS A 18 -2.12 18.08 13.45
N GLN A 19 -2.50 19.20 14.08
CA GLN A 19 -2.05 20.54 13.64
C GLN A 19 -0.55 20.74 13.86
N LYS A 20 0.00 20.34 15.02
CA LYS A 20 1.44 20.44 15.31
C LYS A 20 2.27 19.58 14.35
N SER A 21 1.81 18.37 14.03
CA SER A 21 2.42 17.49 13.03
C SER A 21 2.44 18.10 11.62
N ARG A 22 1.33 18.74 11.18
CA ARG A 22 1.30 19.48 9.91
C ARG A 22 2.31 20.61 9.87
N LYS A 23 2.32 21.49 10.88
CA LYS A 23 3.29 22.59 10.97
C LYS A 23 4.75 22.12 10.99
N LEU A 24 5.05 20.98 11.61
CA LEU A 24 6.38 20.36 11.55
C LEU A 24 6.74 19.86 10.14
N GLY A 25 5.82 19.19 9.44
CA GLY A 25 6.03 18.77 8.06
C GLY A 25 6.17 19.94 7.08
N GLU A 26 5.37 20.99 7.25
CA GLU A 26 5.47 22.25 6.50
C GLU A 26 6.83 22.94 6.75
N ALA A 27 7.29 23.00 8.00
CA ALA A 27 8.60 23.56 8.36
C ALA A 27 9.77 22.72 7.81
N GLN A 28 9.70 21.38 7.90
CA GLN A 28 10.71 20.49 7.34
C GLN A 28 10.77 20.56 5.81
N SER A 29 9.62 20.59 5.14
CA SER A 29 9.54 20.75 3.68
C SER A 29 10.08 22.12 3.24
N SER A 30 9.75 23.21 3.97
CA SER A 30 10.31 24.54 3.71
C SER A 30 11.82 24.60 3.93
N ALA A 31 12.35 23.95 4.97
CA ALA A 31 13.79 23.85 5.21
C ALA A 31 14.50 23.04 4.12
N PHE A 32 13.93 21.93 3.68
CA PHE A 32 14.43 21.11 2.59
C PHE A 32 14.49 21.90 1.26
N TRP A 33 13.40 22.58 0.89
CA TRP A 33 13.38 23.44 -0.30
C TRP A 33 14.40 24.58 -0.23
N LYS A 34 14.59 25.21 0.94
CA LYS A 34 15.62 26.25 1.12
C LYS A 34 17.04 25.69 0.94
N ALA A 35 17.34 24.54 1.56
CA ALA A 35 18.65 23.89 1.41
C ALA A 35 18.94 23.49 -0.05
N GLN A 36 17.94 22.95 -0.75
CA GLN A 36 18.09 22.56 -2.16
C GLN A 36 18.18 23.77 -3.10
N ILE A 37 17.62 24.93 -2.75
CA ILE A 37 17.85 26.19 -3.48
C ILE A 37 19.28 26.70 -3.23
N SER A 38 19.78 26.67 -1.99
CA SER A 38 21.18 27.05 -1.69
C SER A 38 22.19 26.21 -2.46
N GLN A 39 22.08 24.87 -2.43
CA GLN A 39 23.01 24.00 -3.18
C GLN A 39 23.02 24.29 -4.69
N ASN A 40 21.86 24.59 -5.28
CA ASN A 40 21.78 24.95 -6.71
C ASN A 40 22.37 26.34 -7.04
N PHE A 41 22.50 27.22 -6.05
CA PHE A 41 23.13 28.53 -6.20
C PHE A 41 24.65 28.42 -6.03
N GLU A 42 25.11 27.71 -5.00
CA GLU A 42 26.53 27.45 -4.74
C GLU A 42 27.18 26.64 -5.88
N SER A 43 26.45 25.72 -6.51
CA SER A 43 26.90 24.95 -7.68
C SER A 43 27.07 25.77 -8.97
N ARG A 44 26.82 27.10 -8.96
CA ARG A 44 26.97 27.99 -10.12
C ARG A 44 28.07 29.05 -9.99
N THR A 45 28.85 29.01 -8.91
CA THR A 45 30.00 29.91 -8.70
C THR A 45 31.23 29.12 -8.28
N CYS A 46 32.41 29.53 -8.77
CA CYS A 46 33.73 28.97 -8.45
C CYS A 46 34.03 27.56 -8.99
N ASN A 47 34.58 27.49 -10.21
CA ASN A 47 35.57 26.46 -10.55
C ASN A 47 36.88 27.12 -11.07
N PRO A 48 37.79 27.53 -10.16
CA PRO A 48 39.02 28.21 -10.53
C PRO A 48 40.24 27.28 -10.37
N ASN A 49 40.40 26.25 -11.22
CA ASN A 49 41.69 25.54 -11.40
C ASN A 49 41.73 24.59 -12.62
N THR A 50 42.05 25.13 -13.80
CA THR A 50 42.65 24.37 -14.92
C THR A 50 43.68 25.25 -15.62
N LEU A 51 44.93 25.19 -15.18
CA LEU A 51 46.04 26.00 -15.69
C LEU A 51 47.28 25.11 -15.80
N GLY A 52 47.67 24.69 -17.02
CA GLY A 52 48.77 23.73 -17.14
C GLY A 52 49.14 23.15 -18.51
N LYS A 53 49.46 24.00 -19.51
CA LYS A 53 50.31 23.67 -20.70
C LYS A 53 49.70 22.66 -21.70
N SER A 54 50.11 22.56 -22.97
CA SER A 54 51.23 23.16 -23.75
C SER A 54 50.83 23.33 -25.23
N GLU A 55 51.50 24.24 -25.95
CA GLU A 55 51.73 24.25 -27.43
C GLU A 55 50.51 24.16 -28.40
N GLY A 56 50.37 24.99 -29.44
CA GLY A 56 51.14 26.14 -29.93
C GLY A 56 50.70 26.53 -31.36
N SER A 57 51.07 27.74 -31.85
CA SER A 57 50.71 28.31 -33.17
C SER A 57 49.20 28.63 -33.34
N ASP A 58 48.74 29.67 -34.05
CA ASP A 58 49.42 30.80 -34.69
C ASP A 58 48.44 32.00 -34.81
N SER A 59 48.95 33.15 -35.30
CA SER A 59 48.16 34.30 -35.81
C SER A 59 47.26 35.09 -34.84
N GLN A 60 47.93 35.93 -34.05
CA GLN A 60 47.75 37.40 -34.03
C GLN A 60 47.11 38.01 -35.33
N ASP A 61 46.42 39.17 -35.33
CA ASP A 61 46.01 40.10 -34.26
C ASP A 61 44.94 41.12 -34.76
N ILE A 62 44.47 42.00 -33.86
CA ILE A 62 43.94 43.38 -34.13
C ILE A 62 42.54 43.48 -34.81
N LEU A 63 41.51 44.10 -34.19
CA LEU A 63 41.24 45.54 -33.93
C LEU A 63 41.02 46.37 -35.23
N VAL A 64 40.14 47.39 -35.31
CA VAL A 64 38.94 47.81 -34.54
C VAL A 64 38.17 48.81 -35.43
N ASP A 65 37.05 49.39 -34.98
CA ASP A 65 36.33 50.47 -35.68
C ASP A 65 37.20 51.71 -35.99
N ILE A 66 36.84 52.47 -37.03
CA ILE A 66 36.94 53.95 -37.08
C ILE A 66 36.12 54.50 -38.26
N GLU A 67 35.32 55.53 -38.00
CA GLU A 67 34.75 56.43 -39.02
C GLU A 67 35.75 57.55 -39.32
N ASP A 68 35.96 57.94 -40.59
CA ASP A 68 35.98 59.38 -40.95
C ASP A 68 35.87 59.65 -42.47
N GLN A 69 35.84 60.93 -42.83
CA GLN A 69 35.56 61.52 -44.14
C GLN A 69 36.83 61.88 -44.96
N VAL A 70 36.65 62.80 -45.94
CA VAL A 70 37.67 63.70 -46.55
C VAL A 70 38.41 63.23 -47.83
N SER A 71 37.65 63.26 -48.94
CA SER A 71 37.83 64.16 -50.12
C SER A 71 39.05 64.13 -51.07
N MET A 72 38.74 64.53 -52.32
CA MET A 72 39.54 65.28 -53.31
C MET A 72 40.61 64.60 -54.18
N THR A 73 40.85 65.27 -55.32
CA THR A 73 41.83 65.12 -56.43
C THR A 73 41.40 64.27 -57.64
N THR A 74 41.48 64.65 -58.93
CA THR A 74 41.75 65.86 -59.78
C THR A 74 42.73 65.52 -60.91
N ASP A 75 42.42 66.04 -62.11
CA ASP A 75 43.29 66.42 -63.25
C ASP A 75 44.00 65.38 -64.15
N ALA A 76 43.67 65.47 -65.46
CA ALA A 76 44.48 65.24 -66.69
C ALA A 76 43.51 65.38 -67.91
N GLU A 77 43.48 66.39 -68.80
CA GLU A 77 44.41 67.41 -69.35
C GLU A 77 45.17 67.01 -70.65
N TYR A 78 45.30 67.95 -71.62
CA TYR A 78 46.13 67.90 -72.86
C TYR A 78 45.62 66.88 -73.95
N VAL A 79 45.86 66.88 -75.28
CA VAL A 79 46.69 67.51 -76.37
C VAL A 79 45.84 67.43 -77.69
N SER A 80 45.84 68.22 -78.80
CA SER A 80 46.45 69.47 -79.33
C SER A 80 45.46 70.15 -80.34
N GLN A 81 45.65 71.34 -80.96
CA GLN A 81 46.43 71.76 -82.17
C GLN A 81 46.21 70.91 -83.46
N ASP A 82 46.21 71.44 -84.71
CA ASP A 82 46.82 72.70 -85.21
C ASP A 82 46.23 73.22 -86.57
N TRP A 83 46.67 74.39 -87.08
CA TRP A 83 46.19 75.02 -88.35
C TRP A 83 47.20 75.98 -89.05
N PRO A 84 47.54 75.77 -90.34
CA PRO A 84 48.01 76.84 -91.26
C PRO A 84 47.25 76.87 -92.62
N LYS A 85 47.07 77.94 -93.41
CA LYS A 85 47.76 79.23 -93.72
C LYS A 85 48.92 79.19 -94.74
N GLY A 86 48.88 80.14 -95.70
CA GLY A 86 49.88 80.38 -96.76
C GLY A 86 49.47 79.80 -98.12
N GLU A 87 49.18 80.52 -99.21
CA GLU A 87 49.42 81.92 -99.67
C GLU A 87 50.82 82.23 -100.27
N ARG A 88 50.93 82.10 -101.60
CA ARG A 88 51.84 82.80 -102.55
C ARG A 88 51.07 82.84 -103.91
N ARG A 89 50.89 83.91 -104.69
CA ARG A 89 51.58 85.19 -104.97
C ARG A 89 52.83 85.09 -105.85
N CYS A 90 52.60 85.28 -107.16
CA CYS A 90 53.39 85.94 -108.21
C CYS A 90 52.54 85.89 -109.50
N GLN A 91 52.66 86.72 -110.55
CA GLN A 91 53.12 88.08 -110.86
C GLN A 91 53.23 88.10 -112.42
N ALA A 92 53.39 89.28 -113.04
CA ALA A 92 53.63 89.47 -114.48
C ALA A 92 52.46 89.07 -115.43
N THR A 93 52.20 89.70 -116.58
CA THR A 93 52.14 91.10 -117.05
C THR A 93 51.79 91.03 -118.54
N LEU A 94 50.91 91.93 -118.98
CA LEU A 94 50.59 92.33 -120.36
C LEU A 94 51.63 92.03 -121.46
N SER A 95 51.18 91.53 -122.63
CA SER A 95 51.57 92.05 -123.96
C SER A 95 50.63 91.56 -125.08
N SER A 96 50.63 92.30 -126.20
CA SER A 96 50.12 91.96 -127.54
C SER A 96 48.66 91.51 -127.69
N GLU A 97 47.81 92.51 -127.95
CA GLU A 97 46.62 92.36 -128.80
C GLU A 97 47.10 92.32 -130.28
N GLU A 98 47.02 91.18 -131.00
CA GLU A 98 46.97 91.14 -132.50
C GLU A 98 46.80 89.72 -133.14
N GLU A 99 45.88 88.87 -132.65
CA GLU A 99 45.50 87.63 -133.40
C GLU A 99 44.01 87.26 -133.24
N SER A 100 43.16 88.29 -133.16
CA SER A 100 41.82 88.27 -132.54
C SER A 100 40.67 87.63 -133.34
N ILE A 101 40.92 86.87 -134.41
CA ILE A 101 39.85 86.49 -135.37
C ILE A 101 39.66 84.98 -135.56
N GLU A 102 40.70 84.13 -135.51
CA GLU A 102 40.53 82.67 -135.62
C GLU A 102 40.35 81.96 -134.26
N GLU A 103 40.90 82.51 -133.16
CA GLU A 103 40.83 81.87 -131.83
C GLU A 103 39.39 81.78 -131.27
N GLU A 104 38.49 82.68 -131.69
CA GLU A 104 37.06 82.69 -131.30
C GLU A 104 36.34 81.39 -131.67
N GLY A 105 36.62 80.82 -132.84
CA GLY A 105 36.01 79.55 -133.29
C GLY A 105 36.41 78.38 -132.39
N VAL A 106 37.72 78.27 -132.11
CA VAL A 106 38.27 77.24 -131.22
C VAL A 106 37.80 77.45 -129.77
N ARG A 107 37.75 78.69 -129.27
CA ARG A 107 37.21 79.00 -127.93
C ARG A 107 35.74 78.65 -127.77
N ARG A 108 34.90 78.89 -128.79
CA ARG A 108 33.48 78.48 -128.75
C ARG A 108 33.35 76.95 -128.74
N GLN A 109 34.11 76.23 -129.57
CA GLN A 109 34.09 74.77 -129.58
C GLN A 109 34.68 74.16 -128.29
N ALA A 110 35.72 74.77 -127.71
CA ALA A 110 36.31 74.36 -126.43
C ALA A 110 35.39 74.66 -125.23
N LYS A 111 34.65 75.77 -125.24
CA LYS A 111 33.58 76.04 -124.26
C LYS A 111 32.48 74.99 -124.36
N PHE A 112 32.00 74.69 -125.58
CA PHE A 112 30.94 73.69 -125.77
C PHE A 112 31.39 72.28 -125.36
N ARG A 113 32.65 71.90 -125.63
CA ARG A 113 33.25 70.67 -125.08
C ARG A 113 33.38 70.69 -123.56
N ARG A 114 33.74 71.82 -122.95
CA ARG A 114 33.74 71.95 -121.47
C ARG A 114 32.34 71.85 -120.87
N GLU A 115 31.32 72.46 -121.47
CA GLU A 115 29.93 72.28 -121.03
C GLU A 115 29.43 70.84 -121.22
N ALA A 116 29.78 70.18 -122.33
CA ALA A 116 29.45 68.77 -122.55
C ALA A 116 30.12 67.88 -121.49
N ASN A 117 31.42 68.06 -121.24
CA ASN A 117 32.13 67.32 -120.20
C ASN A 117 31.61 67.64 -118.79
N LEU A 118 31.26 68.90 -118.49
CA LEU A 118 30.68 69.28 -117.19
C LEU A 118 29.30 68.66 -116.99
N ARG A 119 28.45 68.62 -118.02
CA ARG A 119 27.16 67.91 -117.96
C ARG A 119 27.35 66.41 -117.77
N GLN A 120 28.32 65.80 -118.47
CA GLN A 120 28.64 64.39 -118.30
C GLN A 120 29.24 64.08 -116.92
N GLU A 121 30.04 64.99 -116.34
CA GLU A 121 30.55 64.87 -114.97
C GLU A 121 29.42 65.05 -113.94
N ASP A 122 28.51 65.99 -114.16
CA ASP A 122 27.29 66.20 -113.36
C ASP A 122 26.30 65.03 -113.47
N GLU A 123 26.30 64.30 -114.59
CA GLU A 123 25.48 63.11 -114.83
C GLU A 123 26.11 61.89 -114.13
N LEU A 124 27.42 61.66 -114.30
CA LEU A 124 28.19 60.67 -113.54
C LEU A 124 28.13 60.91 -112.02
N ARG A 125 28.14 62.17 -111.57
CA ARG A 125 27.94 62.54 -110.15
C ARG A 125 26.54 62.20 -109.64
N ARG A 126 25.51 62.23 -110.51
CA ARG A 126 24.16 61.77 -110.18
C ARG A 126 24.08 60.25 -110.18
N GLU A 127 24.71 59.56 -111.13
CA GLU A 127 24.77 58.10 -111.17
C GLU A 127 25.46 57.55 -109.91
N VAL A 128 26.67 58.03 -109.59
CA VAL A 128 27.39 57.66 -108.36
C VAL A 128 26.60 58.05 -107.09
N GLY A 129 25.89 59.18 -107.11
CA GLY A 129 25.01 59.57 -106.00
C GLY A 129 23.82 58.63 -105.81
N LEU A 130 23.22 58.13 -106.90
CA LEU A 130 22.12 57.17 -106.90
C LEU A 130 22.59 55.75 -106.55
N GLU A 131 23.80 55.36 -106.97
CA GLU A 131 24.44 54.11 -106.54
C GLU A 131 24.74 54.13 -105.04
N GLN A 132 25.30 55.24 -104.51
CA GLN A 132 25.50 55.42 -103.07
C GLN A 132 24.18 55.46 -102.30
N GLU A 133 23.12 56.08 -102.83
CA GLU A 133 21.80 56.04 -102.19
C GLU A 133 21.20 54.61 -102.21
N ALA A 134 21.40 53.85 -103.28
CA ALA A 134 20.97 52.46 -103.37
C ALA A 134 21.75 51.53 -102.43
N GLU A 135 23.07 51.73 -102.29
CA GLU A 135 23.93 51.00 -101.35
C GLU A 135 23.53 51.32 -99.90
N LEU A 136 23.33 52.60 -99.55
CA LEU A 136 22.84 53.02 -98.23
C LEU A 136 21.44 52.46 -97.91
N ARG A 137 20.55 52.34 -98.90
CA ARG A 137 19.24 51.67 -98.75
C ARG A 137 19.39 50.17 -98.49
N GLN A 138 20.27 49.48 -99.23
CA GLN A 138 20.56 48.06 -98.98
C GLN A 138 21.22 47.84 -97.60
N GLU A 139 22.12 48.72 -97.17
CA GLU A 139 22.71 48.65 -95.84
C GLU A 139 21.66 48.88 -94.75
N ALA A 140 20.76 49.85 -94.93
CA ALA A 140 19.65 50.10 -94.01
C ALA A 140 18.68 48.90 -93.93
N GLU A 141 18.34 48.27 -95.06
CA GLU A 141 17.54 47.04 -95.06
C GLU A 141 18.26 45.88 -94.37
N TYR A 142 19.58 45.73 -94.54
CA TYR A 142 20.37 44.68 -93.90
C TYR A 142 20.51 44.92 -92.38
N ARG A 143 20.70 46.17 -91.96
CA ARG A 143 20.68 46.58 -90.54
C ARG A 143 19.32 46.30 -89.91
N TYR A 144 18.22 46.69 -90.57
CA TYR A 144 16.86 46.40 -90.11
C TYR A 144 16.58 44.89 -89.99
N GLN A 145 17.04 44.07 -90.95
CA GLN A 145 16.97 42.61 -90.84
C GLN A 145 17.84 42.05 -89.69
N ALA A 146 18.97 42.65 -89.38
CA ALA A 146 19.82 42.25 -88.26
C ALA A 146 19.17 42.61 -86.91
N GLU A 147 18.62 43.82 -86.77
CA GLU A 147 17.84 44.26 -85.61
C GLU A 147 16.62 43.34 -85.37
N LEU A 148 15.87 43.00 -86.41
CA LEU A 148 14.72 42.09 -86.32
C LEU A 148 15.12 40.66 -85.88
N ARG A 149 16.33 40.20 -86.25
CA ARG A 149 16.88 38.93 -85.76
C ARG A 149 17.29 39.03 -84.29
N GLN A 150 17.94 40.11 -83.87
CA GLN A 150 18.29 40.36 -82.47
C GLN A 150 17.05 40.47 -81.58
N GLU A 151 15.99 41.13 -82.04
CA GLU A 151 14.72 41.19 -81.31
C GLU A 151 14.08 39.80 -81.18
N ALA A 152 14.10 38.99 -82.24
CA ALA A 152 13.60 37.62 -82.20
C ALA A 152 14.44 36.69 -81.29
N GLU A 153 15.76 36.91 -81.22
CA GLU A 153 16.65 36.19 -80.31
C GLU A 153 16.43 36.60 -78.84
N HIS A 154 16.33 37.89 -78.55
CA HIS A 154 15.97 38.37 -77.20
C HIS A 154 14.57 37.93 -76.77
N ARG A 155 13.61 37.85 -77.69
CA ARG A 155 12.25 37.36 -77.39
C ARG A 155 12.28 35.87 -77.01
N ARG A 156 13.02 35.04 -77.75
CA ARG A 156 13.27 33.63 -77.39
C ARG A 156 14.02 33.48 -76.07
N GLU A 157 14.99 34.36 -75.79
CA GLU A 157 15.71 34.35 -74.53
C GLU A 157 14.77 34.68 -73.34
N ALA A 158 13.88 35.67 -73.52
CA ALA A 158 12.85 36.00 -72.53
C ALA A 158 11.86 34.84 -72.31
N GLU A 159 11.41 34.17 -73.37
CA GLU A 159 10.57 32.96 -73.30
C GLU A 159 11.27 31.83 -72.53
N LEU A 160 12.55 31.56 -72.81
CA LEU A 160 13.35 30.56 -72.09
C LEU A 160 13.59 30.92 -70.61
N ARG A 161 13.77 32.20 -70.29
CA ARG A 161 13.86 32.69 -68.90
C ARG A 161 12.54 32.47 -68.16
N GLN A 162 11.40 32.79 -68.77
CA GLN A 162 10.06 32.54 -68.20
C GLN A 162 9.79 31.04 -68.00
N GLU A 163 10.20 30.18 -68.93
CA GLU A 163 10.07 28.73 -68.77
C GLU A 163 10.94 28.21 -67.60
N ALA A 164 12.17 28.71 -67.49
CA ALA A 164 13.07 28.35 -66.38
C ALA A 164 12.55 28.84 -65.02
N GLU A 165 11.93 30.01 -64.95
CA GLU A 165 11.23 30.51 -63.76
C GLU A 165 10.02 29.63 -63.42
N HIS A 166 9.16 29.30 -64.39
CA HIS A 166 8.02 28.40 -64.17
C HIS A 166 8.44 26.98 -63.72
N ARG A 167 9.56 26.45 -64.20
CA ARG A 167 10.12 25.17 -63.73
C ARG A 167 10.56 25.25 -62.26
N ARG A 168 11.31 26.29 -61.88
CA ARG A 168 11.69 26.54 -60.47
C ARG A 168 10.47 26.70 -59.56
N ASP A 169 9.44 27.41 -60.02
CA ASP A 169 8.19 27.59 -59.30
C ASP A 169 7.43 26.26 -59.09
N ALA A 170 7.52 25.33 -60.05
CA ALA A 170 6.97 23.99 -59.92
C ALA A 170 7.79 23.11 -58.95
N GLU A 171 9.12 23.16 -59.03
CA GLU A 171 10.04 22.46 -58.11
C GLU A 171 9.84 22.90 -56.65
N LEU A 172 9.74 24.21 -56.41
CA LEU A 172 9.47 24.77 -55.07
C LEU A 172 8.10 24.35 -54.51
N ARG A 173 7.09 24.18 -55.36
CA ARG A 173 5.77 23.66 -54.95
C ARG A 173 5.86 22.17 -54.57
N GLN A 174 6.58 21.36 -55.34
CA GLN A 174 6.80 19.95 -55.03
C GLN A 174 7.61 19.76 -53.73
N GLU A 175 8.63 20.60 -53.48
CA GLU A 175 9.37 20.56 -52.21
C GLU A 175 8.47 20.96 -51.03
N ALA A 176 7.64 22.00 -51.18
CA ALA A 176 6.69 22.42 -50.16
C ALA A 176 5.60 21.36 -49.88
N GLU A 177 5.15 20.62 -50.89
CA GLU A 177 4.23 19.49 -50.74
C GLU A 177 4.89 18.30 -50.02
N HIS A 178 6.10 17.90 -50.41
CA HIS A 178 6.85 16.87 -49.70
C HIS A 178 7.18 17.25 -48.25
N ARG A 179 7.48 18.52 -47.98
CA ARG A 179 7.73 19.02 -46.62
C ARG A 179 6.47 18.89 -45.75
N ARG A 180 5.30 19.31 -46.26
CA ARG A 180 4.01 19.13 -45.59
C ARG A 180 3.67 17.66 -45.36
N GLU A 181 3.98 16.78 -46.32
CA GLU A 181 3.76 15.34 -46.15
C GLU A 181 4.66 14.76 -45.04
N ALA A 182 5.92 15.18 -44.97
CA ALA A 182 6.84 14.79 -43.90
C ALA A 182 6.37 15.29 -42.52
N GLU A 183 5.89 16.54 -42.44
CA GLU A 183 5.31 17.13 -41.23
C GLU A 183 4.08 16.34 -40.74
N LEU A 184 3.14 16.02 -41.64
CA LEU A 184 1.95 15.21 -41.32
C LEU A 184 2.30 13.78 -40.87
N ARG A 185 3.29 13.14 -41.52
CA ARG A 185 3.80 11.82 -41.11
C ARG A 185 4.44 11.86 -39.70
N HIS A 186 5.12 12.96 -39.36
CA HIS A 186 5.72 13.17 -38.04
C HIS A 186 4.66 13.44 -36.96
N GLU A 187 3.63 14.22 -37.25
CA GLU A 187 2.49 14.45 -36.34
C GLU A 187 1.73 13.15 -36.02
N ASP A 188 1.43 12.34 -37.04
CA ASP A 188 0.78 11.03 -36.85
C ASP A 188 1.71 10.04 -36.08
N GLN A 189 3.02 10.09 -36.27
CA GLN A 189 3.96 9.34 -35.43
C GLN A 189 3.90 9.78 -33.96
N LEU A 190 4.01 11.09 -33.68
CA LEU A 190 3.93 11.62 -32.31
C LEU A 190 2.63 11.21 -31.64
N LYS A 191 1.51 11.33 -32.34
CA LYS A 191 0.18 10.95 -31.83
C LYS A 191 0.12 9.45 -31.47
N ARG A 192 0.66 8.56 -32.31
CA ARG A 192 0.73 7.12 -32.02
C ARG A 192 1.64 6.82 -30.82
N GLU A 193 2.72 7.58 -30.64
CA GLU A 193 3.61 7.47 -29.48
C GLU A 193 2.93 7.95 -28.18
N GLU A 194 2.16 9.05 -28.24
CA GLU A 194 1.32 9.52 -27.14
C GLU A 194 0.22 8.53 -26.77
N GLU A 195 -0.54 8.00 -27.74
CA GLU A 195 -1.56 6.97 -27.50
C GLU A 195 -0.93 5.71 -26.88
N ALA A 196 0.23 5.28 -27.37
CA ALA A 196 0.99 4.17 -26.79
C ALA A 196 1.50 4.48 -25.37
N ALA A 197 1.85 5.73 -25.07
CA ALA A 197 2.24 6.17 -23.72
C ALA A 197 1.04 6.17 -22.76
N GLN A 198 -0.11 6.71 -23.17
CA GLN A 198 -1.36 6.71 -22.40
C GLN A 198 -1.80 5.27 -22.07
N VAL A 199 -1.76 4.35 -23.04
CA VAL A 199 -2.05 2.92 -22.84
C VAL A 199 -1.07 2.25 -21.86
N LYS A 200 0.22 2.63 -21.86
CA LYS A 200 1.20 2.15 -20.85
C LYS A 200 0.87 2.66 -19.45
N VAL A 201 0.54 3.94 -19.31
CA VAL A 201 0.15 4.57 -18.03
C VAL A 201 -1.13 3.95 -17.47
N GLU A 202 -2.15 3.75 -18.29
CA GLU A 202 -3.43 3.16 -17.86
C GLU A 202 -3.26 1.70 -17.40
N LYS A 203 -2.46 0.90 -18.13
CA LYS A 203 -2.09 -0.47 -17.72
C LYS A 203 -1.30 -0.48 -16.41
N ALA A 204 -0.38 0.46 -16.21
CA ALA A 204 0.38 0.59 -14.95
C ALA A 204 -0.55 0.96 -13.77
N TRP A 205 -1.49 1.90 -13.99
CA TRP A 205 -2.48 2.30 -12.99
C TRP A 205 -3.42 1.15 -12.60
N LYS A 206 -3.97 0.42 -13.58
CA LYS A 206 -4.81 -0.78 -13.35
C LYS A 206 -4.05 -1.83 -12.53
N LYS A 207 -2.79 -2.11 -12.87
CA LYS A 207 -1.91 -3.03 -12.12
C LYS A 207 -1.63 -2.56 -10.69
N GLN A 208 -1.48 -1.26 -10.47
CA GLN A 208 -1.28 -0.70 -9.13
C GLN A 208 -2.56 -0.77 -8.28
N GLN A 209 -3.73 -0.50 -8.86
CA GLN A 209 -5.03 -0.70 -8.19
C GLN A 209 -5.25 -2.17 -7.80
N GLU A 210 -4.93 -3.11 -8.69
CA GLU A 210 -5.01 -4.56 -8.39
C GLU A 210 -4.10 -4.95 -7.21
N ARG A 211 -2.85 -4.43 -7.16
CA ARG A 211 -1.93 -4.63 -6.03
C ARG A 211 -2.48 -4.08 -4.72
N ILE A 212 -3.13 -2.91 -4.75
CA ILE A 212 -3.78 -2.32 -3.56
C ILE A 212 -4.97 -3.17 -3.12
N ALA A 213 -5.82 -3.62 -4.06
CA ALA A 213 -6.97 -4.48 -3.77
C ALA A 213 -6.56 -5.83 -3.14
N LYS A 214 -5.65 -6.57 -3.78
CA LYS A 214 -5.07 -7.81 -3.22
C LYS A 214 -4.34 -7.57 -1.90
N GLY A 215 -3.75 -6.37 -1.72
CA GLY A 215 -3.16 -5.94 -0.45
C GLY A 215 -4.19 -5.77 0.67
N GLN A 216 -5.35 -5.17 0.38
CA GLN A 216 -6.45 -5.03 1.35
C GLN A 216 -7.11 -6.39 1.67
N GLU A 217 -7.36 -7.21 0.66
CA GLU A 217 -7.92 -8.56 0.80
C GLU A 217 -7.03 -9.44 1.71
N ARG A 218 -5.72 -9.49 1.44
CA ARG A 218 -4.72 -10.18 2.27
C ARG A 218 -4.62 -9.62 3.70
N ARG A 219 -5.08 -8.40 3.97
CA ARG A 219 -5.18 -7.84 5.33
C ARG A 219 -6.50 -8.23 5.99
N ARG A 220 -7.61 -8.27 5.26
CA ARG A 220 -8.92 -8.74 5.76
C ARG A 220 -8.85 -10.21 6.19
N THR A 221 -8.39 -11.11 5.32
CA THR A 221 -8.27 -12.55 5.62
C THR A 221 -7.32 -12.82 6.78
N LYS A 222 -6.17 -12.13 6.86
CA LYS A 222 -5.27 -12.21 8.03
C LYS A 222 -5.93 -11.71 9.31
N GLN A 223 -6.71 -10.62 9.26
CA GLN A 223 -7.41 -10.09 10.43
C GLN A 223 -8.55 -11.03 10.89
N GLU A 224 -9.22 -11.69 9.95
CA GLU A 224 -10.28 -12.66 10.21
C GLU A 224 -9.73 -13.94 10.82
N ASN A 225 -8.69 -14.54 10.23
CA ASN A 225 -8.00 -15.70 10.80
C ASN A 225 -7.45 -15.39 12.20
N ALA A 226 -6.91 -14.18 12.42
CA ALA A 226 -6.44 -13.76 13.75
C ALA A 226 -7.57 -13.50 14.77
N LYS A 227 -8.79 -13.16 14.33
CA LYS A 227 -9.98 -13.11 15.20
C LYS A 227 -10.44 -14.52 15.56
N GLN A 228 -10.52 -15.41 14.57
CA GLN A 228 -10.94 -16.80 14.74
C GLN A 228 -9.99 -17.55 15.69
N GLN A 229 -8.68 -17.47 15.45
CA GLN A 229 -7.67 -18.07 16.34
C GLN A 229 -7.75 -17.54 17.78
N ARG A 230 -8.08 -16.25 17.98
CA ARG A 230 -8.31 -15.69 19.32
C ARG A 230 -9.57 -16.24 20.00
N LYS A 231 -10.66 -16.43 19.24
CA LYS A 231 -11.89 -17.08 19.72
C LYS A 231 -11.59 -18.51 20.15
N GLU A 232 -10.92 -19.29 19.30
CA GLU A 232 -10.52 -20.68 19.58
C GLU A 232 -9.61 -20.77 20.82
N GLN A 233 -8.64 -19.86 20.97
CA GLN A 233 -7.80 -19.79 22.17
C GLN A 233 -8.58 -19.44 23.44
N GLN A 234 -9.58 -18.55 23.36
CA GLN A 234 -10.45 -18.22 24.49
C GLN A 234 -11.37 -19.39 24.86
N GLU A 235 -11.95 -20.07 23.86
CA GLU A 235 -12.81 -21.23 24.02
C GLU A 235 -12.04 -22.43 24.61
N ALA A 236 -10.86 -22.74 24.06
CA ALA A 236 -9.96 -23.77 24.60
C ALA A 236 -9.46 -23.46 26.01
N ARG A 237 -9.21 -22.18 26.34
CA ARG A 237 -8.88 -21.75 27.71
C ARG A 237 -10.06 -21.92 28.66
N SER A 238 -11.27 -21.56 28.22
CA SER A 238 -12.50 -21.73 29.01
C SER A 238 -12.75 -23.21 29.30
N LYS A 239 -12.70 -24.06 28.25
CA LYS A 239 -12.84 -25.52 28.34
C LYS A 239 -11.83 -26.12 29.32
N ARG A 240 -10.54 -25.76 29.24
CA ARG A 240 -9.51 -26.22 30.19
C ARG A 240 -9.76 -25.78 31.64
N ILE A 241 -10.38 -24.62 31.86
CA ILE A 241 -10.74 -24.15 33.20
C ILE A 241 -11.91 -24.97 33.77
N GLU A 242 -12.94 -25.26 32.97
CA GLU A 242 -14.04 -26.13 33.42
C GLU A 242 -13.61 -27.59 33.58
N GLU A 243 -12.76 -28.14 32.70
CA GLU A 243 -12.14 -29.46 32.85
C GLU A 243 -11.33 -29.56 34.15
N ALA A 244 -10.50 -28.55 34.45
CA ALA A 244 -9.74 -28.48 35.69
C ALA A 244 -10.64 -28.35 36.93
N LYS A 245 -11.74 -27.59 36.86
CA LYS A 245 -12.74 -27.53 37.94
C LYS A 245 -13.42 -28.88 38.17
N MET A 246 -13.87 -29.55 37.10
CA MET A 246 -14.55 -30.84 37.17
C MET A 246 -13.62 -31.93 37.71
N SER A 247 -12.38 -32.01 37.23
CA SER A 247 -11.39 -32.93 37.80
C SER A 247 -11.06 -32.59 39.26
N ALA A 248 -11.03 -31.32 39.65
CA ALA A 248 -10.83 -30.93 41.05
C ALA A 248 -12.03 -31.31 41.95
N ILE A 249 -13.26 -31.28 41.42
CA ILE A 249 -14.48 -31.77 42.09
C ILE A 249 -14.39 -33.30 42.28
N GLU A 250 -14.09 -34.02 41.20
CA GLU A 250 -13.96 -35.49 41.19
C GLU A 250 -12.88 -35.97 42.17
N ASN A 251 -11.69 -35.37 42.16
CA ASN A 251 -10.61 -35.69 43.09
C ASN A 251 -11.02 -35.50 44.57
N ARG A 252 -11.85 -34.50 44.88
CA ARG A 252 -12.38 -34.29 46.24
C ARG A 252 -13.50 -35.28 46.59
N GLN A 253 -14.37 -35.64 45.64
CA GLN A 253 -15.34 -36.73 45.84
C GLN A 253 -14.64 -38.07 46.09
N VAL A 254 -13.58 -38.39 45.36
CA VAL A 254 -12.72 -39.57 45.61
C VAL A 254 -12.08 -39.51 47.00
N HIS A 255 -11.71 -38.33 47.50
CA HIS A 255 -11.19 -38.15 48.86
C HIS A 255 -12.26 -38.43 49.94
N PHE A 256 -13.46 -37.84 49.83
CA PHE A 256 -14.57 -38.12 50.76
C PHE A 256 -14.98 -39.61 50.74
N ASN A 257 -15.10 -40.20 49.55
CA ASN A 257 -15.42 -41.63 49.40
C ASN A 257 -14.34 -42.52 50.04
N ARG A 258 -13.07 -42.13 49.98
CA ARG A 258 -11.97 -42.83 50.67
C ARG A 258 -12.07 -42.68 52.18
N TYR A 259 -12.33 -41.48 52.69
CA TYR A 259 -12.54 -41.22 54.13
C TYR A 259 -13.69 -42.08 54.67
N ASP A 260 -14.85 -42.06 54.03
CA ASP A 260 -16.01 -42.83 54.46
C ASP A 260 -15.78 -44.35 54.35
N LYS A 261 -15.09 -44.82 53.30
CA LYS A 261 -14.69 -46.23 53.17
C LYS A 261 -13.77 -46.66 54.31
N SER A 262 -12.69 -45.93 54.57
CA SER A 262 -11.74 -46.29 55.64
C SER A 262 -12.35 -46.15 57.03
N TRP A 263 -13.31 -45.26 57.25
CA TRP A 263 -14.08 -45.26 58.50
C TRP A 263 -14.95 -46.50 58.66
N ASN A 264 -15.58 -46.97 57.59
CA ASN A 264 -16.37 -48.20 57.62
C ASN A 264 -15.46 -49.44 57.81
N GLU A 265 -14.30 -49.50 57.16
CA GLU A 265 -13.31 -50.58 57.33
C GLU A 265 -12.86 -50.72 58.80
N LEU A 266 -12.52 -49.60 59.46
CA LEU A 266 -12.20 -49.57 60.89
C LEU A 266 -13.39 -49.96 61.78
N ARG A 267 -14.59 -49.45 61.49
CA ARG A 267 -15.78 -49.68 62.32
C ARG A 267 -16.35 -51.10 62.19
N SER A 268 -16.22 -51.74 61.03
CA SER A 268 -16.68 -53.12 60.81
C SER A 268 -15.85 -54.18 61.55
N GLY A 269 -14.74 -53.80 62.20
CA GLY A 269 -13.83 -54.76 62.84
C GLY A 269 -13.23 -55.75 61.84
N ASN A 270 -13.12 -55.35 60.56
CA ASN A 270 -12.75 -56.27 59.49
C ASN A 270 -11.31 -56.73 59.67
N HIS A 271 -11.11 -58.04 59.78
CA HIS A 271 -10.10 -58.66 60.66
C HIS A 271 -8.62 -58.54 60.23
N LEU A 272 -8.33 -57.71 59.22
CA LEU A 272 -7.01 -57.51 58.61
C LEU A 272 -6.08 -56.60 59.44
N LEU A 273 -6.62 -55.80 60.35
CA LEU A 273 -5.84 -54.98 61.29
C LEU A 273 -5.66 -55.73 62.61
N CYS A 274 -4.41 -56.07 62.93
CA CYS A 274 -4.07 -56.61 64.23
C CYS A 274 -4.16 -55.53 65.31
N LYS A 275 -4.46 -55.93 66.56
CA LYS A 275 -4.41 -55.00 67.70
C LYS A 275 -3.01 -54.38 67.78
N GLY A 276 -2.94 -53.05 67.82
CA GLY A 276 -1.68 -52.31 67.83
C GLY A 276 -0.97 -52.16 66.48
N SER A 277 -1.61 -52.41 65.32
CA SER A 277 -0.99 -52.21 63.99
C SER A 277 -1.32 -50.89 63.29
N LEU A 278 -2.29 -50.11 63.78
CA LEU A 278 -2.77 -48.88 63.13
C LEU A 278 -1.94 -47.66 63.57
N SER A 279 -1.26 -46.98 62.65
CA SER A 279 -0.50 -45.76 62.94
C SER A 279 -1.34 -44.49 62.84
N PHE A 280 -0.87 -43.40 63.43
CA PHE A 280 -1.55 -42.09 63.43
C PHE A 280 -2.02 -41.66 62.03
N SER A 281 -1.17 -41.81 61.00
CA SER A 281 -1.48 -41.40 59.63
C SER A 281 -2.37 -42.38 58.84
N GLN A 282 -2.68 -43.56 59.38
CA GLN A 282 -3.63 -44.51 58.80
C GLN A 282 -5.07 -44.28 59.27
N ILE A 283 -5.27 -43.51 60.32
CA ILE A 283 -6.60 -43.08 60.76
C ILE A 283 -7.17 -42.11 59.72
N PRO A 284 -8.43 -42.27 59.27
CA PRO A 284 -9.07 -41.33 58.36
C PRO A 284 -9.43 -40.05 59.12
N TRP A 285 -8.48 -39.12 59.22
CA TRP A 285 -8.69 -37.81 59.84
C TRP A 285 -9.53 -36.89 58.96
N PRO A 286 -10.32 -35.96 59.55
CA PRO A 286 -11.28 -35.16 58.80
C PRO A 286 -10.63 -33.92 58.19
N ILE A 287 -9.65 -34.10 57.29
CA ILE A 287 -8.96 -33.02 56.58
C ILE A 287 -8.85 -33.32 55.08
N LEU A 288 -8.81 -32.29 54.22
CA LEU A 288 -8.61 -32.45 52.78
C LEU A 288 -7.12 -32.58 52.41
N GLY A 289 -6.81 -33.50 51.49
CA GLY A 289 -5.48 -33.67 50.89
C GLY A 289 -4.78 -34.97 51.32
N ALA A 290 -3.44 -34.93 51.40
CA ALA A 290 -2.69 -36.00 52.06
C ALA A 290 -3.06 -36.06 53.54
N GLY A 291 -3.14 -37.26 54.11
CA GLY A 291 -3.45 -37.45 55.53
C GLY A 291 -2.39 -36.80 56.44
N PRO A 292 -2.75 -36.44 57.68
CA PRO A 292 -1.84 -35.75 58.58
C PRO A 292 -0.68 -36.66 58.97
N PHE A 293 0.53 -36.11 58.92
CA PHE A 293 1.74 -36.81 59.36
C PHE A 293 2.10 -36.45 60.81
N ARG A 294 1.55 -35.34 61.33
CA ARG A 294 1.76 -34.85 62.69
C ARG A 294 0.47 -34.27 63.27
N LEU A 295 0.39 -34.16 64.58
CA LEU A 295 -0.73 -33.49 65.27
C LEU A 295 -0.96 -32.06 64.76
N LEU A 296 0.13 -31.32 64.49
CA LEU A 296 0.11 -29.96 63.94
C LEU A 296 -0.56 -29.83 62.56
N ASP A 297 -0.82 -30.94 61.87
CA ASP A 297 -1.58 -30.93 60.62
C ASP A 297 -3.10 -30.80 60.84
N LEU A 298 -3.60 -30.99 62.06
CA LEU A 298 -5.03 -30.94 62.43
C LEU A 298 -5.45 -29.54 62.90
N THR A 299 -5.41 -28.54 62.01
CA THR A 299 -5.80 -27.15 62.33
C THR A 299 -7.33 -26.94 62.21
N GLU A 300 -7.89 -25.91 62.88
CA GLU A 300 -9.33 -25.56 62.75
C GLU A 300 -9.70 -25.41 61.27
N GLU A 301 -8.88 -24.68 60.48
CA GLU A 301 -9.21 -24.36 59.10
C GLU A 301 -9.34 -25.61 58.24
N LYS A 302 -8.44 -26.58 58.39
CA LYS A 302 -8.47 -27.84 57.61
C LYS A 302 -9.68 -28.71 57.98
N ILE A 303 -9.99 -28.81 59.28
CA ILE A 303 -11.14 -29.60 59.78
C ILE A 303 -12.45 -28.93 59.35
N ASN A 304 -12.54 -27.61 59.49
CA ASN A 304 -13.68 -26.79 59.07
C ASN A 304 -13.89 -26.84 57.55
N GLN A 305 -12.81 -26.74 56.75
CA GLN A 305 -12.86 -26.86 55.29
C GLN A 305 -13.36 -28.24 54.84
N PHE A 306 -12.97 -29.33 55.51
CA PHE A 306 -13.42 -30.70 55.21
C PHE A 306 -14.87 -30.97 55.66
N ILE A 307 -15.33 -30.32 56.73
CA ILE A 307 -16.69 -30.47 57.25
C ILE A 307 -17.70 -29.61 56.48
N THR A 308 -17.33 -28.39 56.07
CA THR A 308 -18.20 -27.45 55.36
C THR A 308 -18.13 -27.54 53.84
N HIS A 309 -17.38 -28.52 53.29
CA HIS A 309 -17.14 -28.61 51.85
C HIS A 309 -18.42 -28.87 51.05
N LYS A 310 -18.70 -28.03 50.05
CA LYS A 310 -19.94 -28.10 49.23
C LYS A 310 -20.17 -29.48 48.60
N GLU A 311 -19.12 -30.11 48.11
CA GLU A 311 -19.23 -31.42 47.44
C GLU A 311 -19.45 -32.58 48.42
N ARG A 312 -19.16 -32.40 49.72
CA ARG A 312 -19.47 -33.38 50.77
C ARG A 312 -20.93 -33.29 51.23
N VAL A 313 -21.53 -32.09 51.11
CA VAL A 313 -22.98 -31.87 51.30
C VAL A 313 -23.79 -32.60 50.22
N GLY A 314 -23.21 -32.82 49.03
CA GLY A 314 -23.85 -33.58 47.96
C GLY A 314 -25.20 -32.98 47.58
N SER A 315 -26.25 -33.81 47.55
CA SER A 315 -27.60 -33.39 47.15
C SER A 315 -28.62 -33.25 48.29
N VAL A 316 -28.35 -33.70 49.52
CA VAL A 316 -29.41 -33.85 50.55
C VAL A 316 -29.02 -33.60 52.03
N PRO A 317 -27.90 -34.10 52.59
CA PRO A 317 -27.62 -33.93 54.03
C PRO A 317 -27.19 -32.50 54.41
N ASP A 318 -28.05 -31.79 55.15
CA ASP A 318 -27.69 -30.51 55.79
C ASP A 318 -26.41 -30.61 56.64
N LEU A 319 -25.69 -29.48 56.76
CA LEU A 319 -24.48 -29.35 57.56
C LEU A 319 -24.70 -29.74 59.03
N THR A 320 -25.89 -29.54 59.59
CA THR A 320 -26.23 -30.01 60.94
C THR A 320 -26.23 -31.54 61.02
N THR A 321 -26.68 -32.22 59.97
CA THR A 321 -26.67 -33.70 59.87
C THR A 321 -25.25 -34.22 59.71
N ILE A 322 -24.42 -33.58 58.87
CA ILE A 322 -22.99 -33.93 58.74
C ILE A 322 -22.28 -33.76 60.09
N LEU A 323 -22.42 -32.61 60.75
CA LEU A 323 -21.84 -32.36 62.09
C LEU A 323 -22.33 -33.36 63.14
N ARG A 324 -23.60 -33.80 63.10
CA ARG A 324 -24.12 -34.85 63.99
C ARG A 324 -23.46 -36.20 63.73
N THR A 325 -23.37 -36.62 62.47
CA THR A 325 -22.74 -37.90 62.08
C THR A 325 -21.26 -37.94 62.45
N GLU A 326 -20.54 -36.85 62.23
CA GLU A 326 -19.11 -36.76 62.55
C GLU A 326 -18.87 -36.70 64.06
N LEU A 327 -19.66 -35.95 64.83
CA LEU A 327 -19.60 -36.00 66.30
C LEU A 327 -19.94 -37.38 66.88
N LEU A 328 -20.73 -38.19 66.18
CA LEU A 328 -21.01 -39.58 66.57
C LEU A 328 -19.88 -40.56 66.20
N ARG A 329 -19.10 -40.27 65.15
CA ARG A 329 -17.90 -41.02 64.75
C ARG A 329 -16.71 -40.71 65.68
N TRP A 330 -16.49 -39.44 65.95
CA TRP A 330 -15.39 -38.94 66.78
C TRP A 330 -15.73 -38.87 68.29
N HIS A 331 -16.86 -39.42 68.73
CA HIS A 331 -17.20 -39.44 70.15
C HIS A 331 -16.16 -40.23 70.96
N SER A 332 -15.58 -39.62 72.00
CA SER A 332 -14.42 -40.15 72.74
C SER A 332 -14.59 -41.61 73.18
N ASP A 333 -15.71 -41.93 73.81
CA ASP A 333 -16.09 -43.29 74.23
C ASP A 333 -16.07 -44.30 73.06
N LYS A 334 -16.87 -44.05 72.00
CA LYS A 334 -16.98 -44.95 70.84
C LYS A 334 -15.66 -45.13 70.09
N PHE A 335 -14.89 -44.06 69.96
CA PHE A 335 -13.55 -44.09 69.37
C PHE A 335 -12.58 -44.89 70.25
N SER A 336 -12.67 -44.74 71.58
CA SER A 336 -11.82 -45.48 72.54
C SER A 336 -12.13 -46.98 72.57
N ILE A 337 -13.40 -47.37 72.35
CA ILE A 337 -13.80 -48.78 72.27
C ILE A 337 -13.41 -49.40 70.91
N ALA A 338 -13.66 -48.70 69.80
CA ALA A 338 -13.51 -49.29 68.46
C ALA A 338 -12.11 -49.11 67.84
N VAL A 339 -11.41 -48.01 68.13
CA VAL A 339 -10.24 -47.57 67.35
C VAL A 339 -8.95 -47.64 68.16
N LEU A 340 -8.92 -47.12 69.38
CA LEU A 340 -7.70 -47.14 70.22
C LEU A 340 -7.09 -48.56 70.42
N PRO A 341 -7.84 -49.68 70.53
CA PRO A 341 -7.25 -51.01 70.62
C PRO A 341 -6.52 -51.49 69.35
N LEU A 342 -6.75 -50.81 68.22
CA LEU A 342 -6.03 -51.05 66.96
C LEU A 342 -4.78 -50.17 66.84
N VAL A 343 -4.72 -49.04 67.55
CA VAL A 343 -3.65 -48.04 67.45
C VAL A 343 -2.34 -48.53 68.07
N MET A 344 -1.21 -48.27 67.39
CA MET A 344 0.12 -48.58 67.92
C MET A 344 0.34 -47.88 69.27
N ALA A 345 0.85 -48.61 70.27
CA ALA A 345 1.02 -48.07 71.63
C ALA A 345 1.83 -46.76 71.70
N ARG A 346 2.82 -46.59 70.80
CA ARG A 346 3.61 -45.36 70.65
C ARG A 346 2.86 -44.16 70.06
N ASP A 347 1.80 -44.40 69.29
CA ASP A 347 1.00 -43.37 68.63
C ASP A 347 -0.25 -43.03 69.49
N ALA A 348 -0.59 -43.86 70.48
CA ALA A 348 -1.86 -43.83 71.21
C ALA A 348 -2.19 -42.49 71.88
N GLU A 349 -1.21 -41.85 72.55
CA GLU A 349 -1.45 -40.54 73.18
C GLU A 349 -1.63 -39.42 72.15
N VAL A 350 -0.85 -39.43 71.05
CA VAL A 350 -0.98 -38.47 69.95
C VAL A 350 -2.34 -38.61 69.24
N VAL A 351 -2.86 -39.83 69.16
CA VAL A 351 -4.22 -40.10 68.64
C VAL A 351 -5.30 -39.61 69.61
N LYS A 352 -5.15 -39.75 70.94
CA LYS A 352 -6.08 -39.16 71.91
C LYS A 352 -6.09 -37.62 71.85
N GLU A 353 -4.93 -37.01 71.68
CA GLU A 353 -4.80 -35.55 71.53
C GLU A 353 -5.45 -35.06 70.23
N GLY A 354 -5.18 -35.72 69.10
CA GLY A 354 -5.84 -35.42 67.82
C GLY A 354 -7.36 -35.64 67.86
N LEU A 355 -7.82 -36.69 68.54
CA LEU A 355 -9.24 -36.95 68.81
C LEU A 355 -9.87 -35.81 69.62
N HIS A 356 -9.19 -35.30 70.65
CA HIS A 356 -9.67 -34.18 71.45
C HIS A 356 -9.81 -32.91 70.59
N LEU A 357 -8.79 -32.56 69.81
CA LEU A 357 -8.82 -31.41 68.89
C LEU A 357 -10.01 -31.50 67.90
N VAL A 358 -10.21 -32.65 67.27
CA VAL A 358 -11.34 -32.88 66.35
C VAL A 358 -12.68 -32.73 67.06
N VAL A 359 -12.84 -33.27 68.27
CA VAL A 359 -14.10 -33.14 69.04
C VAL A 359 -14.37 -31.70 69.47
N VAL A 360 -13.34 -30.95 69.87
CA VAL A 360 -13.45 -29.53 70.20
C VAL A 360 -13.92 -28.74 68.98
N GLU A 361 -13.30 -28.92 67.81
CA GLU A 361 -13.67 -28.17 66.60
C GLU A 361 -15.04 -28.54 66.02
N LEU A 362 -15.40 -29.83 66.01
CA LEU A 362 -16.75 -30.27 65.63
C LEU A 362 -17.82 -29.68 66.58
N THR A 363 -17.50 -29.56 67.87
CA THR A 363 -18.39 -28.95 68.86
C THR A 363 -18.47 -27.44 68.67
N ALA A 364 -17.34 -26.75 68.46
CA ALA A 364 -17.29 -25.33 68.17
C ALA A 364 -18.08 -24.98 66.91
N MET A 365 -17.93 -25.75 65.82
CA MET A 365 -18.71 -25.59 64.59
C MET A 365 -20.22 -25.80 64.82
N LYS A 366 -20.62 -26.81 65.59
CA LYS A 366 -22.03 -27.04 65.96
C LYS A 366 -22.62 -25.87 66.75
N MET A 367 -21.85 -25.26 67.66
CA MET A 367 -22.28 -24.05 68.38
C MET A 367 -22.32 -22.81 67.46
N LYS A 368 -21.29 -22.60 66.63
CA LYS A 368 -21.21 -21.55 65.60
C LYS A 368 -22.45 -21.63 64.67
N LEU A 369 -22.86 -22.82 64.24
CA LEU A 369 -24.04 -23.07 63.40
C LEU A 369 -25.37 -22.82 64.14
N ARG A 370 -25.54 -23.35 65.37
CA ARG A 370 -26.73 -23.10 66.19
C ARG A 370 -26.97 -21.61 66.41
N ASN A 371 -25.90 -20.87 66.75
CA ASN A 371 -25.96 -19.43 67.01
C ASN A 371 -26.16 -18.59 65.73
N LYS A 372 -25.95 -19.18 64.54
CA LYS A 372 -26.28 -18.59 63.23
C LYS A 372 -27.74 -18.83 62.84
N MET A 373 -28.28 -20.02 63.14
CA MET A 373 -29.71 -20.32 62.93
C MET A 373 -30.61 -19.52 63.88
N GLY A 374 -30.28 -19.46 65.18
CA GLY A 374 -31.00 -18.66 66.16
C GLY A 374 -31.06 -17.17 65.78
N ARG A 375 -29.91 -16.59 65.37
CA ARG A 375 -29.88 -15.20 64.88
C ARG A 375 -30.73 -14.99 63.63
N ARG A 376 -30.71 -15.92 62.65
CA ARG A 376 -31.56 -15.83 61.45
C ARG A 376 -33.04 -15.81 61.78
N LEU A 377 -33.50 -16.68 62.68
CA LEU A 377 -34.90 -16.74 63.12
C LEU A 377 -35.33 -15.46 63.83
N MET A 378 -34.49 -14.93 64.74
CA MET A 378 -34.76 -13.64 65.39
C MET A 378 -34.84 -12.51 64.36
N THR A 379 -33.90 -12.43 63.41
CA THR A 379 -33.92 -11.39 62.37
C THR A 379 -35.12 -11.49 61.43
N SER A 380 -35.56 -12.69 61.05
CA SER A 380 -36.75 -12.83 60.20
C SER A 380 -38.01 -12.37 60.94
N VAL A 381 -38.16 -12.71 62.23
CA VAL A 381 -39.30 -12.24 63.03
C VAL A 381 -39.29 -10.71 63.16
N THR A 382 -38.15 -10.10 63.50
CA THR A 382 -38.08 -8.62 63.61
C THR A 382 -38.30 -7.92 62.27
N THR A 383 -37.79 -8.47 61.15
CA THR A 383 -38.03 -7.89 59.82
C THR A 383 -39.48 -8.02 59.40
N THR A 384 -40.14 -9.17 59.63
CA THR A 384 -41.58 -9.32 59.35
C THR A 384 -42.41 -8.29 60.13
N MET A 385 -42.20 -8.17 61.44
CA MET A 385 -42.94 -7.19 62.26
C MET A 385 -42.70 -5.74 61.81
N MET A 386 -41.45 -5.37 61.48
CA MET A 386 -41.17 -4.03 60.94
C MET A 386 -41.75 -3.80 59.55
N THR A 387 -41.84 -4.81 58.67
CA THR A 387 -42.51 -4.66 57.37
C THR A 387 -44.04 -4.59 57.48
N GLU A 388 -44.63 -5.18 58.54
CA GLU A 388 -46.05 -5.02 58.84
C GLU A 388 -46.35 -3.62 59.41
N GLU A 389 -45.47 -3.08 60.25
CA GLU A 389 -45.55 -1.73 60.82
C GLU A 389 -45.28 -0.63 59.77
N GLU A 390 -44.20 -0.74 58.97
CA GLU A 390 -43.93 0.15 57.83
C GLU A 390 -45.04 0.04 56.76
N GLY A 391 -45.56 -1.17 56.52
CA GLY A 391 -46.69 -1.38 55.61
C GLY A 391 -47.96 -0.65 56.06
N ALA A 392 -48.27 -0.72 57.37
CA ALA A 392 -49.39 0.02 57.96
C ALA A 392 -49.18 1.55 57.88
N GLU A 393 -47.97 2.05 58.15
CA GLU A 393 -47.67 3.49 58.10
C GLU A 393 -47.69 4.04 56.65
N ILE A 394 -47.26 3.25 55.66
CA ILE A 394 -47.36 3.58 54.23
C ILE A 394 -48.84 3.63 53.76
N GLU A 395 -49.67 2.67 54.18
CA GLU A 395 -51.09 2.65 53.81
C GLU A 395 -51.86 3.81 54.47
N LYS A 396 -51.53 4.13 55.71
CA LYS A 396 -51.98 5.32 56.45
C LYS A 396 -51.54 6.63 55.78
N GLN A 397 -50.29 6.72 55.27
CA GLN A 397 -49.84 7.87 54.47
C GLN A 397 -50.64 8.03 53.17
N LYS A 398 -50.96 6.94 52.45
CA LYS A 398 -51.84 7.01 51.27
C LYS A 398 -53.21 7.57 51.64
N GLN A 399 -53.82 7.11 52.74
CA GLN A 399 -55.12 7.59 53.19
C GLN A 399 -55.11 9.09 53.51
N MET A 400 -54.07 9.59 54.20
CA MET A 400 -53.93 11.03 54.45
C MET A 400 -53.81 11.85 53.15
N ASN A 401 -53.04 11.34 52.17
CA ASN A 401 -52.80 12.06 50.91
C ASN A 401 -54.01 12.02 49.94
N SER A 402 -54.97 11.11 50.15
CA SER A 402 -56.19 10.98 49.33
C SER A 402 -57.24 12.08 49.57
N ASN A 403 -57.11 12.87 50.64
CA ASN A 403 -58.13 13.82 51.09
C ASN A 403 -57.88 15.29 50.70
N ASN A 404 -56.98 15.57 49.75
CA ASN A 404 -56.64 16.94 49.34
C ASN A 404 -57.35 17.37 48.03
N PRO A 405 -58.39 18.23 48.07
CA PRO A 405 -59.21 18.53 46.91
C PRO A 405 -58.60 19.60 45.97
N LYS A 406 -58.05 19.12 44.85
CA LYS A 406 -58.22 19.71 43.51
C LYS A 406 -58.13 21.26 43.41
N VAL A 407 -56.91 21.79 43.42
CA VAL A 407 -56.64 23.18 42.97
C VAL A 407 -56.40 23.21 41.45
N LEU A 408 -56.94 24.24 40.78
CA LEU A 408 -56.91 24.44 39.32
C LEU A 408 -55.97 25.60 38.92
N SER A 409 -55.80 25.77 37.59
CA SER A 409 -55.17 26.90 36.87
C SER A 409 -53.63 26.86 36.65
N GLY A 410 -53.20 27.46 35.52
CA GLY A 410 -51.81 27.56 35.04
C GLY A 410 -51.26 29.00 35.14
N PRO A 411 -50.63 29.63 34.12
CA PRO A 411 -50.63 29.30 32.68
C PRO A 411 -49.26 29.40 31.94
N SER A 412 -49.33 29.33 30.59
CA SER A 412 -48.43 29.71 29.46
C SER A 412 -47.19 30.61 29.71
N THR A 413 -46.13 30.65 28.89
CA THR A 413 -45.95 30.72 27.39
C THR A 413 -44.48 30.32 27.00
N PRO A 414 -43.90 30.64 25.82
CA PRO A 414 -44.30 30.45 24.40
C PRO A 414 -43.36 29.43 23.68
N VAL A 415 -43.73 28.69 22.63
CA VAL A 415 -43.93 29.10 21.21
C VAL A 415 -42.73 29.83 20.57
N VAL A 416 -41.94 29.09 19.80
CA VAL A 416 -41.22 29.56 18.60
C VAL A 416 -41.41 28.49 17.51
N SER A 417 -41.68 28.92 16.28
CA SER A 417 -41.96 28.06 15.13
C SER A 417 -40.97 28.35 14.00
N ASP A 418 -40.53 27.33 13.25
CA ASP A 418 -40.44 27.40 11.77
C ASP A 418 -40.03 26.06 11.12
N GLY A 419 -40.30 25.89 9.82
CA GLY A 419 -39.77 24.82 8.93
C GLY A 419 -40.06 23.36 9.35
N LYS A 420 -41.11 22.64 8.92
CA LYS A 420 -41.75 22.47 7.60
C LYS A 420 -40.95 21.56 6.63
N ASP A 421 -41.71 20.73 5.89
CA ASP A 421 -41.31 19.67 4.93
C ASP A 421 -40.69 18.38 5.56
N GLY A 422 -41.09 17.16 5.19
CA GLY A 422 -42.19 16.78 4.29
C GLY A 422 -42.52 15.26 4.28
N THR A 423 -43.80 14.95 4.46
CA THR A 423 -44.58 13.79 3.97
C THR A 423 -43.89 12.44 3.66
N SER A 424 -44.18 11.40 4.45
CA SER A 424 -44.88 10.18 3.97
C SER A 424 -45.14 9.15 5.09
N SER A 425 -46.27 8.44 5.01
CA SER A 425 -46.74 7.47 6.01
C SER A 425 -46.38 6.02 5.65
N PRO A 426 -46.17 5.12 6.63
CA PRO A 426 -45.99 3.69 6.36
C PRO A 426 -47.32 2.96 6.14
N THR A 427 -47.46 2.26 5.01
CA THR A 427 -48.61 1.37 4.74
C THR A 427 -48.25 -0.07 5.05
N THR A 428 -48.96 -0.70 5.98
CA THR A 428 -48.83 -2.12 6.33
C THR A 428 -49.26 -3.02 5.16
N ARG A 429 -48.43 -4.03 4.82
CA ARG A 429 -48.83 -5.13 3.91
C ARG A 429 -48.54 -6.51 4.52
N LYS A 430 -49.40 -7.47 4.18
CA LYS A 430 -49.32 -8.89 4.57
C LYS A 430 -48.17 -9.61 3.84
N PRO A 431 -47.64 -10.72 4.40
CA PRO A 431 -46.66 -11.57 3.71
C PRO A 431 -47.28 -12.33 2.53
N SER A 432 -46.45 -12.70 1.57
CA SER A 432 -46.82 -13.47 0.37
C SER A 432 -45.98 -14.74 0.21
N THR A 433 -46.59 -15.78 -0.37
CA THR A 433 -46.03 -17.12 -0.63
C THR A 433 -44.71 -17.09 -1.42
N PRO A 434 -43.75 -18.02 -1.16
CA PRO A 434 -42.53 -18.15 -1.97
C PRO A 434 -42.79 -18.80 -3.35
N PRO A 435 -41.95 -18.51 -4.36
CA PRO A 435 -42.01 -19.16 -5.67
C PRO A 435 -41.38 -20.56 -5.68
N ALA A 436 -41.75 -21.38 -6.68
CA ALA A 436 -41.28 -22.75 -6.83
C ALA A 436 -39.85 -22.86 -7.40
N VAL A 437 -39.19 -23.98 -7.11
CA VAL A 437 -37.89 -24.37 -7.68
C VAL A 437 -38.12 -25.27 -8.90
N PRO A 438 -37.45 -25.05 -10.05
CA PRO A 438 -37.52 -25.98 -11.18
C PRO A 438 -36.62 -27.21 -10.94
N THR A 439 -37.23 -28.40 -10.91
CA THR A 439 -36.51 -29.68 -10.84
C THR A 439 -35.85 -29.99 -12.18
N VAL A 440 -34.54 -30.23 -12.18
CA VAL A 440 -33.80 -30.78 -13.33
C VAL A 440 -33.82 -32.32 -13.24
N PRO A 441 -34.09 -33.06 -14.33
CA PRO A 441 -34.19 -34.51 -14.27
C PRO A 441 -32.84 -35.20 -14.07
N ILE A 442 -32.86 -36.31 -13.33
CA ILE A 442 -31.76 -37.28 -13.22
C ILE A 442 -31.92 -38.27 -14.38
N PRO A 443 -30.86 -38.60 -15.15
CA PRO A 443 -30.90 -39.68 -16.13
C PRO A 443 -30.72 -41.05 -15.46
N ASP A 444 -31.62 -41.99 -15.74
CA ASP A 444 -31.52 -43.37 -15.28
C ASP A 444 -30.33 -44.11 -15.93
N VAL A 445 -29.52 -44.79 -15.11
CA VAL A 445 -28.47 -45.70 -15.58
C VAL A 445 -29.02 -47.13 -15.56
N HIS A 446 -29.58 -47.57 -16.69
CA HIS A 446 -30.08 -48.93 -16.85
C HIS A 446 -28.95 -49.97 -16.92
N HIS A 447 -29.14 -51.09 -16.23
CA HIS A 447 -28.29 -52.28 -16.36
C HIS A 447 -28.49 -53.00 -17.70
N ASN A 448 -27.38 -53.39 -18.33
CA ASN A 448 -27.21 -54.53 -19.25
C ASN A 448 -25.69 -54.69 -19.53
N ALA A 449 -25.13 -55.81 -19.97
CA ALA A 449 -25.41 -57.25 -19.86
C ALA A 449 -24.25 -57.99 -20.58
N ALA A 450 -24.10 -59.31 -20.37
CA ALA A 450 -23.07 -60.19 -20.96
C ALA A 450 -21.60 -59.86 -20.55
N SER A 451 -20.73 -60.77 -20.11
CA SER A 451 -20.41 -62.18 -20.44
C SER A 451 -19.57 -62.37 -21.70
N GLY A 452 -18.27 -62.65 -21.52
CA GLY A 452 -17.32 -63.06 -22.56
C GLY A 452 -16.12 -63.81 -21.97
N THR A 453 -15.68 -64.89 -22.63
CA THR A 453 -14.77 -65.90 -22.05
C THR A 453 -13.46 -66.08 -22.83
N ALA A 454 -12.33 -65.98 -22.13
CA ALA A 454 -11.03 -66.60 -22.44
C ALA A 454 -10.23 -66.65 -21.12
N SER A 455 -9.66 -67.75 -20.62
CA SER A 455 -8.82 -68.80 -21.23
C SER A 455 -7.38 -68.32 -21.51
N GLY A 456 -6.41 -68.79 -20.71
CA GLY A 456 -4.98 -68.48 -20.84
C GLY A 456 -4.21 -68.54 -19.51
N ALA A 457 -3.32 -69.51 -19.36
CA ALA A 457 -2.35 -69.70 -18.27
C ALA A 457 -1.10 -70.40 -18.88
N PRO A 458 -0.01 -70.76 -18.15
CA PRO A 458 0.46 -70.43 -16.79
C PRO A 458 1.87 -69.74 -16.92
N PRO A 459 2.98 -69.95 -16.16
CA PRO A 459 3.22 -70.72 -14.91
C PRO A 459 4.23 -70.14 -13.86
N THR A 460 4.47 -70.91 -12.78
CA THR A 460 5.68 -70.96 -11.90
C THR A 460 6.01 -69.74 -11.01
N THR A 461 6.56 -69.84 -9.77
CA THR A 461 6.87 -70.98 -8.86
C THR A 461 7.13 -70.50 -7.42
N ALA A 462 6.66 -71.27 -6.42
CA ALA A 462 7.23 -71.46 -5.05
C ALA A 462 7.41 -70.20 -4.13
N THR A 463 7.64 -70.27 -2.81
CA THR A 463 7.85 -71.38 -1.85
C THR A 463 7.08 -71.11 -0.54
N SER A 464 6.85 -72.15 0.27
CA SER A 464 6.08 -72.17 1.53
C SER A 464 6.85 -71.80 2.82
N ASP A 465 6.08 -71.48 3.87
CA ASP A 465 6.25 -71.77 5.31
C ASP A 465 7.62 -71.79 6.01
N ALA A 466 7.68 -71.13 7.18
CA ALA A 466 8.06 -71.75 8.46
C ALA A 466 7.60 -70.93 9.69
N SER A 467 7.32 -71.61 10.81
CA SER A 467 6.80 -71.04 12.08
C SER A 467 7.91 -70.59 13.07
N PRO A 468 7.60 -69.75 14.08
CA PRO A 468 8.60 -69.24 15.03
C PRO A 468 8.96 -70.23 16.14
N THR A 469 10.18 -70.12 16.69
CA THR A 469 10.66 -70.95 17.81
C THR A 469 10.74 -70.13 19.11
N SER A 470 10.16 -70.67 20.18
CA SER A 470 10.26 -70.12 21.55
C SER A 470 11.50 -70.64 22.28
N LEU A 471 12.10 -69.83 23.17
CA LEU A 471 13.07 -70.32 24.15
C LEU A 471 13.06 -69.51 25.45
N HIS A 472 12.84 -70.19 26.58
CA HIS A 472 12.99 -69.66 27.94
C HIS A 472 14.47 -69.62 28.36
N ILE A 473 14.90 -68.54 29.02
CA ILE A 473 15.95 -68.56 30.06
C ILE A 473 15.52 -67.67 31.25
N VAL A 474 15.95 -68.05 32.46
CA VAL A 474 15.54 -67.53 33.79
C VAL A 474 16.45 -66.38 34.24
N PRO A 475 15.97 -65.38 35.03
CA PRO A 475 16.74 -64.19 35.40
C PRO A 475 17.68 -64.38 36.61
N HIS A 476 18.69 -63.51 36.71
CA HIS A 476 19.46 -63.24 37.93
C HIS A 476 19.53 -61.74 38.20
N ALA A 477 19.57 -61.35 39.48
CA ALA A 477 19.52 -59.95 39.90
C ALA A 477 20.63 -59.58 40.89
N TYR A 478 21.58 -58.76 40.42
CA TYR A 478 22.46 -57.86 41.18
C TYR A 478 22.83 -56.70 40.21
N GLY A 479 23.03 -55.43 40.60
CA GLY A 479 22.94 -54.85 41.93
C GLY A 479 24.12 -53.93 42.29
N ALA A 480 24.37 -52.83 41.54
CA ALA A 480 25.35 -51.81 41.93
C ALA A 480 25.20 -50.43 41.23
N SER A 481 25.48 -49.36 41.99
CA SER A 481 26.06 -48.04 41.62
C SER A 481 25.72 -47.33 40.30
N SER A 482 25.18 -46.10 40.44
CA SER A 482 25.18 -45.04 39.42
C SER A 482 26.57 -44.46 39.13
N PRO A 483 26.77 -43.85 37.95
CA PRO A 483 27.59 -42.65 37.80
C PRO A 483 26.71 -41.38 37.66
N THR A 484 27.23 -40.23 38.08
CA THR A 484 26.53 -38.94 38.07
C THR A 484 26.46 -38.31 36.69
N GLY A 485 25.25 -38.01 36.19
CA GLY A 485 25.07 -37.24 34.96
C GLY A 485 25.30 -35.74 35.16
N THR A 486 26.40 -35.22 34.62
CA THR A 486 26.67 -33.78 34.49
C THR A 486 26.52 -33.31 33.05
N SER A 487 26.18 -32.02 32.88
CA SER A 487 25.97 -31.32 31.61
C SER A 487 24.72 -31.71 30.79
N GLY A 488 24.15 -30.71 30.09
CA GLY A 488 23.00 -30.90 29.20
C GLY A 488 22.18 -29.61 28.95
N THR A 489 22.05 -28.75 29.95
CA THR A 489 21.17 -27.56 29.87
C THR A 489 21.82 -26.31 29.25
N ALA A 490 23.16 -26.18 29.28
CA ALA A 490 23.86 -25.01 28.74
C ALA A 490 23.76 -24.91 27.20
N VAL A 491 24.02 -26.00 26.48
CA VAL A 491 24.09 -26.05 25.00
C VAL A 491 22.74 -25.70 24.34
N ALA A 492 21.63 -25.86 25.06
CA ALA A 492 20.31 -25.44 24.58
C ALA A 492 20.11 -23.92 24.61
N ALA A 493 20.74 -23.21 25.54
CA ALA A 493 20.59 -21.76 25.69
C ALA A 493 21.32 -21.00 24.58
N ASP A 494 22.56 -21.39 24.25
CA ASP A 494 23.36 -20.72 23.21
C ASP A 494 22.73 -20.83 21.82
N LYS A 495 22.16 -22.01 21.48
CA LYS A 495 21.44 -22.22 20.21
C LYS A 495 20.19 -21.37 20.07
N GLU A 496 19.51 -21.02 21.16
CA GLU A 496 18.36 -20.11 21.11
C GLU A 496 18.82 -18.64 21.03
N ARG A 497 19.98 -18.32 21.60
CA ARG A 497 20.63 -16.99 21.51
C ARG A 497 21.08 -16.65 20.09
N GLU A 498 21.80 -17.58 19.44
CA GLU A 498 22.24 -17.47 18.04
C GLU A 498 21.04 -17.23 17.10
N LYS A 499 19.94 -17.96 17.33
CA LYS A 499 18.67 -17.82 16.62
C LYS A 499 18.05 -16.42 16.74
N GLN A 500 18.11 -15.82 17.92
CA GLN A 500 17.61 -14.47 18.17
C GLN A 500 18.50 -13.42 17.51
N GLU A 501 19.82 -13.60 17.52
CA GLU A 501 20.74 -12.65 16.87
C GLU A 501 20.59 -12.66 15.34
N VAL A 502 20.44 -13.84 14.73
CA VAL A 502 20.10 -13.99 13.30
C VAL A 502 18.73 -13.36 12.98
N ALA A 503 17.77 -13.42 13.91
CA ALA A 503 16.48 -12.75 13.73
C ALA A 503 16.60 -11.21 13.78
N CYS A 504 17.42 -10.66 14.69
CA CYS A 504 17.69 -9.22 14.77
C CYS A 504 18.36 -8.69 13.50
N ARG A 505 19.48 -9.28 13.06
CA ARG A 505 20.19 -8.85 11.84
C ARG A 505 19.29 -8.90 10.59
N LYS A 506 18.34 -9.85 10.54
CA LYS A 506 17.34 -9.99 9.47
C LYS A 506 16.14 -9.04 9.57
N ALA A 507 15.95 -8.38 10.71
CA ALA A 507 15.03 -7.25 10.84
C ALA A 507 15.72 -5.93 10.44
N GLU A 508 16.97 -5.75 10.87
CA GLU A 508 17.81 -4.59 10.55
C GLU A 508 18.03 -4.45 9.02
N GLN A 509 18.34 -5.55 8.32
CA GLN A 509 18.36 -5.67 6.85
C GLN A 509 16.98 -5.51 6.14
N ARG A 510 15.95 -5.03 6.85
CA ARG A 510 14.64 -4.66 6.29
C ARG A 510 14.18 -3.24 6.65
N GLU A 511 14.93 -2.55 7.50
CA GLU A 511 14.75 -1.13 7.80
C GLU A 511 15.83 -0.25 7.14
N SER A 512 16.89 -0.88 6.61
CA SER A 512 17.75 -0.38 5.53
C SER A 512 17.21 -0.78 4.15
#